data_AF-A0A7M3ZG33-F1
#
_entry.id   AF-A0A7M3ZG33-F1
#
_cell.length_a   1.000
_cell.length_b   1.000
_cell.length_c   1.000
_cell.angle_alpha   90.00
_cell.angle_beta   90.00
_cell.angle_gamma   90.00
#
_symmetry.space_group_name_H-M   'P 1'
#
loop_
_entity.id
_entity.type
_entity.pdbx_description
1 polymer ?
#
loop_
_entity_poly.entity_id
_entity_poly.type
_entity_poly.pdbx_seq_one_letter_code
_entity_poly.pdbx_strand_id
1 'polypeptide(L)'
;WKYGYIKWKKEVELGKAPPGFYGYLGVGVSAFRDDYINTGDNDLEVGRWWDLCLYLAFPILFSVLMLSYFGDMIANTEDVWNPANPKGLGIILAFWSVVAIVFISLNKFLIARPLYRNVPEGAEADISLLPGGDDPLVTVLGADAPMAELVAETVD
;
A
#
# COMPACT_ATOMS: atom_id res chain seq x y z
N TRP A 1 -7.93 5.28 2.55
CA TRP A 1 -9.17 4.58 2.96
C TRP A 1 -9.15 4.10 4.41
N LYS A 2 -8.35 3.09 4.79
CA LYS A 2 -8.26 2.62 6.19
C LYS A 2 -7.88 3.73 7.19
N TYR A 3 -6.89 4.55 6.83
CA TYR A 3 -6.44 5.69 7.65
C TYR A 3 -7.59 6.68 7.96
N GLY A 4 -8.22 7.21 6.91
CA GLY A 4 -9.34 8.15 7.05
C GLY A 4 -10.52 7.57 7.83
N TYR A 5 -10.83 6.28 7.63
CA TYR A 5 -11.87 5.60 8.40
C TYR A 5 -11.55 5.51 9.90
N ILE A 6 -10.31 5.14 10.24
CA ILE A 6 -9.85 5.07 11.64
C ILE A 6 -9.88 6.45 12.29
N LYS A 7 -9.39 7.49 11.59
CA LYS A 7 -9.40 8.88 12.10
C LYS A 7 -10.83 9.36 12.35
N TRP A 8 -11.71 9.21 11.37
CA TRP A 8 -13.12 9.58 11.52
C TRP A 8 -13.78 8.83 12.68
N LYS A 9 -13.57 7.52 12.80
CA LYS A 9 -14.13 6.72 13.89
C LYS A 9 -13.67 7.24 15.26
N LYS A 10 -12.39 7.57 15.41
CA LYS A 10 -11.84 8.17 16.63
C LYS A 10 -12.48 9.53 16.95
N GLU A 11 -12.67 10.38 15.94
CA GLU A 11 -13.33 11.68 16.12
C GLU A 11 -14.82 11.55 16.49
N VAL A 12 -15.51 10.52 16.00
CA VAL A 12 -16.87 10.17 16.43
C VAL A 12 -16.89 9.71 17.88
N GLU A 13 -15.96 8.83 18.28
CA GLU A 13 -15.82 8.36 19.67
C GLU A 13 -15.53 9.51 20.65
N LEU A 14 -14.80 10.53 20.20
CA LEU A 14 -14.50 11.75 20.95
C LEU A 14 -15.64 12.79 20.94
N GLY A 15 -16.75 12.52 20.22
CA GLY A 15 -17.88 13.45 20.09
C GLY A 15 -17.59 14.69 19.24
N LYS A 16 -16.52 14.68 18.44
CA LYS A 16 -16.05 15.80 17.61
C LYS A 16 -16.54 15.74 16.17
N ALA A 17 -16.97 14.57 15.70
CA ALA A 17 -17.49 14.37 14.36
C ALA A 17 -18.85 13.65 14.39
N PRO A 18 -19.77 13.95 13.47
CA PRO A 18 -21.02 13.22 13.37
C PRO A 18 -20.78 11.77 12.91
N PRO A 19 -21.58 10.80 13.39
CA PRO A 19 -21.55 9.44 12.87
C PRO A 19 -22.15 9.35 11.46
N GLY A 20 -22.03 8.18 10.84
CA GLY A 20 -22.55 7.89 9.51
C GLY A 20 -21.71 8.44 8.34
N PHE A 21 -22.24 8.23 7.13
CA PHE A 21 -21.57 8.53 5.87
C PHE A 21 -21.22 10.02 5.71
N TYR A 22 -22.11 10.92 6.16
CA TYR A 22 -21.87 12.36 6.10
C TYR A 22 -20.64 12.78 6.92
N GLY A 23 -20.49 12.25 8.14
CA GLY A 23 -19.30 12.52 8.95
C GLY A 23 -18.02 11.94 8.35
N TYR A 24 -18.11 10.76 7.73
CA TYR A 24 -16.98 10.17 7.02
C TYR A 24 -16.54 11.03 5.82
N LEU A 25 -17.47 11.57 5.04
CA LEU A 25 -17.15 12.51 3.95
C LEU A 25 -16.55 13.83 4.45
N GLY A 26 -16.92 14.27 5.66
CA GLY A 26 -16.42 15.50 6.26
C GLY A 26 -15.01 15.37 6.83
N VAL A 27 -14.71 14.27 7.52
CA VAL A 27 -13.48 14.10 8.32
C VAL A 27 -12.60 12.98 7.79
N GLY A 28 -13.20 11.86 7.37
CA GLY A 28 -12.45 10.68 6.94
C GLY A 28 -11.81 10.85 5.57
N VAL A 29 -12.54 11.46 4.62
CA VAL A 29 -12.05 11.69 3.26
C VAL A 29 -10.90 12.71 3.25
N SER A 30 -11.05 13.81 4.00
CA SER A 30 -10.05 14.89 4.06
C SER A 30 -8.84 14.55 4.92
N ALA A 31 -8.93 13.56 5.82
CA ALA A 31 -7.87 13.16 6.74
C ALA A 31 -6.51 13.01 6.07
N PHE A 32 -6.47 12.36 4.91
CA PHE A 32 -5.21 12.13 4.19
C PHE A 32 -4.59 13.44 3.70
N ARG A 33 -5.41 14.32 3.13
CA ARG A 33 -4.96 15.63 2.66
C ARG A 33 -4.46 16.47 3.83
N ASP A 34 -5.22 16.50 4.92
CA ASP A 34 -4.90 17.35 6.08
C ASP A 34 -3.61 16.90 6.77
N ASP A 35 -3.37 15.60 6.90
CA ASP A 35 -2.25 15.07 7.69
C ASP A 35 -0.98 14.80 6.86
N TYR A 36 -1.09 14.54 5.56
CA TYR A 36 0.04 14.17 4.70
C TYR A 36 0.33 15.14 3.55
N ILE A 37 -0.65 15.95 3.12
CA ILE A 37 -0.46 16.90 2.02
C ILE A 37 -0.33 18.32 2.56
N ASN A 38 -1.17 18.73 3.50
CA ASN A 38 -1.12 20.07 4.08
C ASN A 38 -0.28 20.05 5.36
N THR A 39 0.96 19.58 5.26
CA THR A 39 1.93 19.62 6.35
C THR A 39 2.47 21.04 6.54
N GLY A 40 2.92 21.37 7.75
CA GLY A 40 3.37 22.73 8.10
C GLY A 40 4.53 23.29 7.28
N ASP A 41 5.29 22.43 6.59
CA ASP A 41 6.42 22.80 5.74
C ASP A 41 6.04 23.05 4.26
N ASN A 42 4.76 22.91 3.88
CA ASN A 42 4.32 23.08 2.49
C ASN A 42 3.82 24.50 2.20
N ASP A 43 4.38 25.11 1.15
CA ASP A 43 4.01 26.47 0.71
C ASP A 43 2.59 26.59 0.11
N LEU A 44 2.00 25.47 -0.31
CA LEU A 44 0.70 25.42 -0.96
C LEU A 44 -0.27 24.51 -0.19
N GLU A 45 -1.33 25.11 0.35
CA GLU A 45 -2.42 24.37 0.99
C GLU A 45 -3.46 23.92 -0.05
N VAL A 46 -3.72 22.63 -0.08
CA VAL A 46 -4.69 22.01 -0.98
C VAL A 46 -6.08 22.04 -0.36
N GLY A 47 -7.06 22.55 -1.10
CA GLY A 47 -8.46 22.69 -0.68
C GLY A 47 -9.31 21.41 -0.85
N ARG A 48 -10.59 21.45 -0.43
CA ARG A 48 -11.49 20.25 -0.43
C ARG A 48 -11.87 19.78 -1.83
N TRP A 49 -11.61 20.61 -2.84
CA TRP A 49 -11.77 20.24 -4.25
C TRP A 49 -10.90 19.04 -4.62
N TRP A 50 -9.74 18.89 -3.98
CA TRP A 50 -8.83 17.77 -4.23
C TRP A 50 -9.41 16.45 -3.76
N ASP A 51 -10.13 16.45 -2.64
CA ASP A 51 -10.87 15.28 -2.15
C ASP A 51 -11.90 14.84 -3.20
N LEU A 52 -12.63 15.78 -3.80
CA LEU A 52 -13.56 15.46 -4.90
C LEU A 52 -12.81 14.89 -6.12
N CYS A 53 -11.66 15.46 -6.47
CA CYS A 53 -10.85 14.97 -7.58
C CYS A 53 -10.39 13.53 -7.35
N LEU A 54 -9.83 13.21 -6.18
CA LEU A 54 -9.33 11.87 -5.91
C LEU A 54 -10.41 10.83 -5.65
N TYR A 55 -11.47 11.19 -4.93
CA TYR A 55 -12.46 10.22 -4.46
C TYR A 55 -13.62 10.04 -5.45
N LEU A 56 -13.86 10.99 -6.34
CA LEU A 56 -14.94 10.92 -7.32
C LEU A 56 -14.43 11.00 -8.76
N ALA A 57 -13.72 12.07 -9.12
CA ALA A 57 -13.33 12.28 -10.51
C ALA A 57 -12.36 11.20 -11.02
N PHE A 58 -11.33 10.88 -10.23
CA PHE A 58 -10.34 9.87 -10.61
C PHE A 58 -10.97 8.47 -10.80
N PRO A 59 -11.78 7.92 -9.87
CA PRO A 59 -12.44 6.63 -10.08
C PRO A 59 -13.36 6.61 -11.30
N ILE A 60 -14.10 7.70 -11.56
CA ILE A 60 -14.98 7.78 -12.73
C ILE A 60 -14.14 7.80 -14.02
N LEU A 61 -13.15 8.70 -14.10
CA LEU A 61 -12.28 8.82 -15.28
C LEU A 61 -11.52 7.52 -15.53
N PHE A 62 -10.97 6.91 -14.48
CA PHE A 62 -10.31 5.60 -14.57
C PHE A 62 -11.27 4.53 -15.07
N SER A 63 -12.50 4.48 -14.55
CA SER A 63 -13.49 3.49 -14.98
C SER A 63 -13.88 3.69 -16.44
N VAL A 64 -14.16 4.92 -16.86
CA VAL A 64 -14.49 5.25 -18.25
C VAL A 64 -13.33 4.86 -19.16
N LEU A 65 -12.09 5.23 -18.81
CA LEU A 65 -10.91 4.91 -19.60
C LEU A 65 -10.69 3.40 -19.69
N MET A 66 -10.72 2.69 -18.55
CA MET A 66 -10.48 1.25 -18.50
C MET A 66 -11.58 0.47 -19.23
N LEU A 67 -12.85 0.76 -18.95
CA LEU A 67 -13.96 0.06 -19.57
C LEU A 67 -14.04 0.36 -21.07
N SER A 68 -13.79 1.60 -21.50
CA SER A 68 -13.79 1.93 -22.93
C SER A 68 -12.61 1.26 -23.66
N TYR A 69 -11.40 1.35 -23.13
CA TYR A 69 -10.22 0.75 -23.73
C TYR A 69 -10.32 -0.79 -23.82
N PHE A 70 -10.60 -1.46 -22.70
CA PHE A 70 -10.69 -2.92 -22.69
C PHE A 70 -11.97 -3.42 -23.38
N GLY A 71 -13.07 -2.67 -23.30
CA GLY A 71 -14.30 -2.98 -24.01
C GLY A 71 -14.13 -2.91 -25.52
N ASP A 72 -13.49 -1.84 -26.02
CA ASP A 72 -13.17 -1.68 -27.44
C ASP A 72 -12.24 -2.80 -27.93
N MET A 73 -11.18 -3.11 -27.16
CA MET A 73 -10.25 -4.19 -27.51
C MET A 73 -10.95 -5.56 -27.60
N ILE A 74 -11.85 -5.89 -26.65
CA ILE A 74 -12.60 -7.14 -26.67
C ILE A 74 -13.55 -7.22 -27.87
N ALA A 75 -14.19 -6.11 -28.23
CA ALA A 75 -15.17 -6.07 -29.31
C ALA A 75 -14.52 -6.08 -30.71
N ASN A 76 -13.36 -5.45 -30.85
CA ASN A 76 -12.80 -5.09 -32.16
C ASN A 76 -11.44 -5.75 -32.48
N THR A 77 -10.92 -6.61 -31.61
CA THR A 77 -9.66 -7.34 -31.85
C THR A 77 -9.91 -8.81 -32.14
N GLU A 78 -9.50 -9.28 -33.31
CA GLU A 78 -9.51 -10.71 -33.65
C GLU A 78 -8.60 -11.50 -32.69
N ASP A 79 -9.02 -12.71 -32.29
CA ASP A 79 -8.27 -13.57 -31.38
C ASP A 79 -7.75 -12.87 -30.12
N VAL A 80 -8.58 -12.03 -29.50
CA VAL A 80 -8.20 -11.16 -28.39
C VAL A 80 -7.60 -11.91 -27.18
N TRP A 81 -7.95 -13.17 -26.98
CA TRP A 81 -7.44 -14.00 -25.87
C TRP A 81 -6.13 -14.74 -26.18
N ASN A 82 -5.67 -14.74 -27.44
CA ASN A 82 -4.45 -15.41 -27.83
C ASN A 82 -3.22 -14.63 -27.30
N PRO A 83 -2.36 -15.22 -26.47
CA PRO A 83 -1.17 -14.54 -25.93
C PRO A 83 -0.11 -14.25 -27.00
N ALA A 84 -0.20 -14.85 -28.19
CA ALA A 84 0.68 -14.53 -29.32
C ALA A 84 0.17 -13.33 -30.15
N ASN A 85 -1.05 -12.84 -29.91
CA ASN A 85 -1.56 -11.66 -30.59
C ASN A 85 -1.03 -10.39 -29.91
N PRO A 86 -0.18 -9.58 -30.57
CA PRO A 86 0.42 -8.39 -29.97
C PRO A 86 -0.60 -7.26 -29.69
N LYS A 87 -1.80 -7.35 -30.25
CA LYS A 87 -2.90 -6.38 -30.06
C LYS A 87 -3.97 -6.88 -29.10
N GLY A 88 -3.88 -8.14 -28.67
CA GLY A 88 -4.89 -8.80 -27.86
C GLY A 88 -4.75 -8.53 -26.35
N LEU A 89 -5.79 -8.87 -25.62
CA LEU A 89 -5.80 -8.87 -24.16
C LEU A 89 -4.92 -10.01 -23.60
N GLY A 90 -4.82 -11.14 -24.33
CA GLY A 90 -4.04 -12.30 -23.93
C GLY A 90 -2.56 -12.00 -23.66
N ILE A 91 -1.90 -11.22 -24.51
CA ILE A 91 -0.48 -10.86 -24.32
C ILE A 91 -0.29 -9.93 -23.10
N ILE A 92 -1.25 -9.02 -22.85
CA ILE A 92 -1.22 -8.13 -21.69
C ILE A 92 -1.31 -8.95 -20.40
N LEU A 93 -2.25 -9.89 -20.32
CA LEU A 93 -2.39 -10.77 -19.16
C LEU A 93 -1.17 -11.67 -18.98
N ALA A 94 -0.56 -12.16 -20.06
CA ALA A 94 0.65 -12.97 -19.98
C ALA A 94 1.82 -12.19 -19.37
N PHE A 95 2.06 -10.95 -19.82
CA PHE A 95 3.10 -10.08 -19.25
C PHE A 95 2.85 -9.80 -17.77
N TRP A 96 1.62 -9.40 -17.41
CA TRP A 96 1.28 -9.13 -16.01
C TRP A 96 1.37 -10.38 -15.13
N SER A 97 1.08 -11.56 -15.67
CA SER A 97 1.26 -12.83 -14.96
C SER A 97 2.73 -13.11 -14.67
N VAL A 98 3.62 -12.91 -15.66
CA VAL A 98 5.07 -13.05 -15.45
C VAL A 98 5.56 -12.07 -14.40
N VAL A 99 5.16 -10.80 -14.49
CA VAL A 99 5.51 -9.77 -13.50
C VAL A 99 5.00 -10.15 -12.10
N ALA A 100 3.74 -10.58 -11.98
CA ALA A 100 3.17 -10.99 -10.71
C ALA A 100 3.89 -12.20 -10.10
N ILE A 101 4.20 -13.22 -10.90
CA ILE A 101 4.96 -14.39 -10.45
C ILE A 101 6.34 -13.96 -9.95
N VAL A 102 7.05 -13.11 -10.69
CA VAL A 102 8.36 -12.59 -10.27
C VAL A 102 8.25 -11.86 -8.92
N PHE A 103 7.30 -10.95 -8.76
CA PHE A 103 7.14 -10.23 -7.50
C PHE A 103 6.74 -11.13 -6.34
N ILE A 104 5.86 -12.12 -6.56
CA ILE A 104 5.44 -13.07 -5.52
C ILE A 104 6.62 -13.97 -5.13
N SER A 105 7.38 -14.48 -6.10
CA SER A 105 8.56 -15.31 -5.85
C SER A 105 9.65 -14.52 -5.14
N LEU A 106 9.86 -13.26 -5.50
CA LEU A 106 10.83 -12.38 -4.85
C LEU A 106 10.32 -11.79 -3.53
N ASN A 107 9.03 -11.91 -3.20
CA ASN A 107 8.46 -11.28 -2.01
C ASN A 107 9.23 -11.68 -0.75
N LYS A 108 9.49 -12.98 -0.56
CA LYS A 108 10.26 -13.47 0.59
C LYS A 108 11.67 -12.89 0.64
N PHE A 109 12.34 -12.75 -0.51
CA PHE A 109 13.66 -12.14 -0.59
C PHE A 109 13.65 -10.63 -0.30
N LEU A 110 12.64 -9.91 -0.82
CA LEU A 110 12.51 -8.47 -0.65
C LEU A 110 12.15 -8.08 0.79
N ILE A 111 11.34 -8.89 1.47
CA ILE A 111 10.95 -8.67 2.87
C ILE A 111 11.97 -9.21 3.87
N ALA A 112 13.01 -9.92 3.41
CA ALA A 112 13.95 -10.61 4.28
C ALA A 112 14.83 -9.65 5.10
N ARG A 113 14.60 -8.34 5.15
CA ARG A 113 15.52 -7.44 5.88
C ARG A 113 15.27 -7.54 7.39
N PRO A 114 16.34 -7.72 8.20
CA PRO A 114 16.22 -7.61 9.64
C PRO A 114 15.70 -6.22 10.00
N LEU A 115 14.71 -6.17 10.87
CA LEU A 115 14.23 -4.92 11.44
C LEU A 115 15.17 -4.58 12.60
N TYR A 116 16.14 -3.71 12.33
CA TYR A 116 17.00 -3.16 13.38
C TYR A 116 16.19 -2.21 14.24
N ARG A 117 16.19 -2.45 15.55
CA ARG A 117 15.74 -1.46 16.54
C ARG A 117 16.96 -0.84 17.19
N ASN A 118 17.05 0.48 17.11
CA ASN A 118 18.08 1.23 17.81
C ASN A 118 17.75 1.19 19.30
N VAL A 119 18.47 0.35 20.05
CA VAL A 119 18.54 0.45 21.51
C VAL A 119 19.50 1.60 21.83
N PRO A 120 19.11 2.61 22.64
CA PRO A 120 20.00 3.70 22.99
C PRO A 120 21.31 3.18 23.61
N GLU A 121 22.43 3.79 23.27
CA GLU A 121 23.73 3.44 23.88
C GLU A 121 23.64 3.55 25.41
N GLY A 122 23.94 2.45 26.11
CA GLY A 122 23.87 2.38 27.57
C GLY A 122 22.52 1.98 28.17
N ALA A 123 21.51 1.66 27.36
CA ALA A 123 20.27 1.07 27.86
C ALA A 123 20.42 -0.44 28.07
N GLU A 124 20.28 -0.92 29.32
CA GLU A 124 20.14 -2.35 29.67
C GLU A 124 18.73 -2.90 29.34
N ALA A 125 18.14 -2.45 28.24
CA ALA A 125 16.84 -2.92 27.80
C ALA A 125 17.04 -4.11 26.86
N ASP A 126 16.66 -5.31 27.31
CA ASP A 126 16.65 -6.49 26.47
C ASP A 126 15.62 -6.33 25.33
N ILE A 127 16.07 -6.54 24.10
CA ILE A 127 15.26 -6.43 22.89
C ILE A 127 14.12 -7.46 22.88
N SER A 128 14.28 -8.58 23.59
CA SER A 128 13.25 -9.63 23.75
C SER A 128 11.98 -9.12 24.45
N LEU A 129 12.10 -8.10 25.30
CA LEU A 129 11.00 -7.50 26.05
C LEU A 129 10.16 -6.53 25.19
N LEU A 130 10.62 -6.20 23.98
CA LEU A 130 9.89 -5.32 23.07
C LEU A 130 8.83 -6.11 22.30
N PRO A 131 7.71 -5.47 21.90
CA PRO A 131 6.71 -6.13 21.06
C PRO A 131 7.35 -6.64 19.76
N GLY A 132 7.31 -7.96 19.56
CA GLY A 132 7.97 -8.66 18.44
C GLY A 132 9.44 -9.04 18.70
N GLY A 133 9.94 -8.96 19.94
CA GLY A 133 11.31 -9.31 20.30
C GLY A 133 11.66 -10.80 20.16
N ASP A 134 10.65 -11.67 20.08
CA ASP A 134 10.80 -13.09 19.79
C ASP A 134 11.02 -13.39 18.28
N ASP A 135 10.88 -12.38 17.40
CA ASP A 135 11.09 -12.55 15.96
C ASP A 135 12.59 -12.62 15.65
N PRO A 136 13.10 -13.70 15.02
CA PRO A 136 14.51 -13.84 14.72
C PRO A 136 15.04 -12.78 13.74
N LEU A 137 14.17 -12.05 13.05
CA LEU A 137 14.53 -10.92 12.20
C LEU A 137 14.66 -9.59 12.97
N VAL A 138 14.38 -9.56 14.27
CA VAL A 138 14.57 -8.40 15.14
C VAL A 138 15.90 -8.52 15.88
N THR A 139 16.89 -7.72 15.47
CA THR A 139 18.24 -7.75 16.06
C THR A 139 18.73 -6.36 16.46
N VAL A 140 19.74 -6.34 17.33
CA VAL A 140 20.45 -5.11 17.71
C VAL A 140 21.36 -4.68 16.54
N LEU A 141 21.43 -3.38 16.29
CA LEU A 141 22.33 -2.82 15.28
C LEU A 141 23.78 -3.25 15.56
N GLY A 142 24.42 -3.92 14.59
CA GLY A 142 25.79 -4.42 14.71
C GLY A 142 25.93 -5.87 15.20
N ALA A 143 24.82 -6.54 15.57
CA ALA A 143 24.81 -7.98 15.79
C ALA A 143 24.82 -8.74 14.45
N ASP A 144 25.44 -9.92 14.42
CA ASP A 144 25.43 -10.80 13.25
C ASP A 144 23.99 -11.17 12.91
N ALA A 145 23.50 -10.70 11.75
CA ALA A 145 22.13 -10.97 11.35
C ALA A 145 22.00 -12.44 10.90
N PRO A 146 20.98 -13.20 11.35
CA PRO A 146 20.76 -14.61 10.98
C PRO A 146 20.34 -14.82 9.51
N MET A 147 20.50 -13.78 8.68
CA MET A 147 20.07 -13.71 7.29
C MET A 147 20.58 -14.83 6.40
N ALA A 148 21.78 -15.35 6.67
CA ALA A 148 22.36 -16.43 5.88
C ALA A 148 21.72 -17.79 6.21
N GLU A 149 21.36 -18.05 7.48
CA GLU A 149 20.80 -19.33 7.91
C GLU A 149 19.30 -19.45 7.61
N LEU A 150 18.52 -18.38 7.84
CA LEU A 150 17.06 -18.37 7.56
C LEU A 150 16.72 -18.52 6.07
N VAL A 151 17.59 -18.03 5.18
CA VAL A 151 17.43 -18.20 3.73
C VAL A 151 17.75 -19.63 3.30
N ALA A 152 18.69 -20.31 3.97
CA ALA A 152 19.06 -21.69 3.64
C ALA A 152 17.99 -22.69 4.10
N GLU A 153 17.39 -22.48 5.28
CA GLU A 153 16.43 -23.42 5.89
C GLU A 153 15.03 -23.41 5.23
N THR A 154 14.72 -22.38 4.43
CA THR A 154 13.40 -22.21 3.79
C THR A 154 13.38 -22.57 2.30
N VAL A 155 14.49 -23.10 1.78
CA VAL A 155 14.68 -23.54 0.38
C VAL A 155 14.64 -25.08 0.26
N ASP A 156 14.58 -25.81 1.37
CA ASP A 156 14.24 -27.25 1.44
C ASP A 156 12.73 -27.47 1.64
#